data_AF-A0A954KJT8-F1
#
_entry.id   AF-A0A954KJT8-F1
#
_cell.length_a   1.000
_cell.length_b   1.000
_cell.length_c   1.000
_cell.angle_alpha   90.00
_cell.angle_beta   90.00
_cell.angle_gamma   90.00
#
_symmetry.space_group_name_H-M   'P 1'
#
loop_
_entity.id
_entity.type
_entity.pdbx_description
1 polymer ?
#
loop_
_entity_poly.entity_id
_entity_poly.type
_entity_poly.pdbx_seq_one_letter_code
_entity_poly.pdbx_strand_id
1 'polypeptide(L)'
;MKRADFTSPAARLEEALRQLESVWAATKEHWDDPVSQRVEEEFLQPLHSQVRCMLDAATKLSQVVRKAEHECSHPREHRNML
;
A
#
# COMPACT_ATOMS: atom_id res chain seq x y z
N MET A 1 14.57 13.05 13.87
CA MET A 1 14.27 11.71 13.29
C MET A 1 13.92 11.89 11.83
N LYS A 2 14.38 11.00 10.94
CA LYS A 2 13.87 10.94 9.55
C LYS A 2 12.40 10.53 9.65
N ARG A 3 11.48 11.33 9.12
CA ARG A 3 10.05 10.98 9.09
C ARG A 3 9.88 9.69 8.31
N ALA A 4 9.23 8.70 8.89
CA ALA A 4 8.91 7.48 8.17
C ALA A 4 7.74 7.78 7.22
N ASP A 5 8.02 7.78 5.91
CA ASP A 5 7.02 8.00 4.87
C ASP A 5 6.59 6.67 4.26
N PHE A 6 5.36 6.26 4.57
CA PHE A 6 4.70 5.09 4.00
C PHE A 6 3.73 5.46 2.87
N THR A 7 3.40 6.74 2.72
CA THR A 7 2.38 7.19 1.75
C THR A 7 2.95 7.20 0.34
N SER A 8 4.16 7.73 0.16
CA SER A 8 4.79 7.79 -1.16
C SER A 8 5.09 6.39 -1.76
N PRO A 9 5.70 5.44 -1.02
CA PRO A 9 5.88 4.08 -1.52
C PRO A 9 4.55 3.35 -1.80
N ALA A 10 3.53 3.57 -0.99
CA ALA A 10 2.20 2.99 -1.21
C ALA A 10 1.55 3.52 -2.51
N ALA A 11 1.61 4.83 -2.76
CA ALA A 11 1.10 5.42 -3.98
C ALA A 11 1.80 4.88 -5.23
N ARG A 12 3.13 4.68 -5.17
CA ARG A 12 3.89 4.08 -6.26
C ARG A 12 3.52 2.62 -6.50
N LEU A 13 3.24 1.86 -5.43
CA LEU A 13 2.82 0.47 -5.54
C LEU A 13 1.41 0.37 -6.15
N GLU A 14 0.49 1.24 -5.75
CA GLU A 14 -0.85 1.31 -6.32
C GLU A 14 -0.80 1.66 -7.82
N GLU A 15 0.04 2.60 -8.21
CA GLU A 15 0.26 2.95 -9.62
C GLU A 15 0.84 1.78 -10.43
N ALA A 16 1.82 1.07 -9.87
CA ALA A 16 2.38 -0.11 -10.53
C ALA A 16 1.34 -1.22 -10.73
N LEU A 17 0.42 -1.40 -9.76
CA LEU A 17 -0.68 -2.36 -9.89
C LEU A 17 -1.65 -1.96 -11.00
N ARG A 18 -2.04 -0.68 -11.08
CA ARG A 18 -2.89 -0.18 -12.19
C ARG A 18 -2.25 -0.39 -13.56
N GLN A 19 -0.94 -0.16 -13.66
CA GLN A 19 -0.20 -0.40 -14.90
C GLN A 19 -0.19 -1.87 -15.27
N LEU A 20 0.00 -2.77 -14.30
CA LEU A 20 -0.08 -4.21 -14.51
C LEU A 20 -1.48 -4.62 -15.03
N GLU A 21 -2.55 -4.13 -14.41
CA GLU A 21 -3.93 -4.41 -14.84
C GLU A 21 -4.18 -3.93 -16.27
N SER A 22 -3.74 -2.72 -16.61
CA SER A 22 -3.89 -2.16 -17.96
C SER A 22 -3.13 -2.99 -19.00
N VAL A 23 -1.90 -3.39 -18.70
CA VAL A 23 -1.09 -4.21 -19.62
C VAL A 23 -1.66 -5.62 -19.74
N TRP A 24 -2.18 -6.18 -18.64
CA TRP A 24 -2.85 -7.48 -18.66
C TRP A 24 -4.10 -7.47 -19.54
N ALA A 25 -4.94 -6.45 -19.43
CA ALA A 25 -6.13 -6.29 -20.26
C ALA A 25 -5.77 -6.25 -21.76
N ALA A 26 -4.77 -5.47 -22.16
CA ALA A 26 -4.30 -5.41 -23.54
C ALA A 26 -3.66 -6.75 -24.01
N THR A 27 -2.98 -7.45 -23.10
CA THR A 27 -2.40 -8.77 -23.38
C THR A 27 -3.50 -9.79 -23.66
N LYS A 28 -4.58 -9.78 -22.86
CA LYS A 28 -5.74 -10.67 -23.01
C LYS A 28 -6.46 -10.53 -24.35
N GLU A 29 -6.38 -9.38 -25.01
CA GLU A 29 -6.94 -9.18 -26.36
C GLU A 29 -6.30 -10.13 -27.40
N HIS A 30 -5.04 -10.52 -27.18
CA HIS A 30 -4.26 -11.35 -28.10
C HIS A 30 -3.89 -12.71 -27.51
N TRP A 31 -4.06 -12.89 -26.19
CA TRP A 31 -3.74 -14.11 -25.46
C TRP A 31 -4.87 -14.48 -24.50
N ASP A 32 -5.86 -15.22 -25.01
CA ASP A 32 -7.04 -15.70 -24.27
C ASP A 32 -7.19 -17.23 -24.33
N ASP A 33 -6.09 -17.93 -24.07
CA ASP A 33 -6.09 -19.39 -23.99
C ASP A 33 -6.19 -19.86 -22.51
N PRO A 34 -6.33 -21.18 -22.25
CA PRO A 34 -6.36 -21.70 -20.88
C PRO A 34 -5.10 -21.41 -20.05
N VAL A 35 -3.95 -21.14 -20.68
CA VAL A 35 -2.72 -20.76 -19.96
C VAL A 35 -2.85 -19.34 -19.43
N SER A 36 -3.40 -18.41 -20.23
CA SER A 36 -3.69 -17.04 -19.78
C SER A 36 -4.62 -17.01 -18.58
N GLN A 37 -5.65 -17.86 -18.56
CA GLN A 37 -6.59 -17.98 -17.44
C GLN A 37 -5.88 -18.46 -16.17
N ARG A 38 -5.04 -19.50 -16.28
CA ARG A 38 -4.23 -19.97 -15.16
C ARG A 38 -3.27 -18.91 -14.64
N VAL A 39 -2.68 -18.10 -15.53
CA VAL A 39 -1.80 -17.00 -15.09
C VAL A 39 -2.56 -15.97 -14.27
N GLU A 40 -3.76 -15.62 -14.71
CA GLU A 40 -4.61 -14.67 -13.99
C GLU A 40 -5.02 -15.19 -12.60
N GLU A 41 -5.49 -16.44 -12.55
CA GLU A 41 -5.96 -17.08 -11.32
C GLU A 41 -4.83 -17.40 -10.33
N GLU A 42 -3.71 -17.97 -10.81
CA GLU A 42 -2.63 -18.44 -9.95
C GLU A 42 -1.69 -17.31 -9.49
N PHE A 43 -1.59 -16.20 -10.24
CA PHE A 43 -0.62 -15.14 -9.95
C PHE A 43 -1.24 -13.75 -9.80
N LEU A 44 -2.01 -13.29 -10.80
CA LEU A 44 -2.46 -11.89 -10.82
C LEU A 44 -3.52 -11.60 -9.76
N GLN A 45 -4.52 -12.46 -9.60
CA GLN A 45 -5.55 -12.31 -8.57
C GLN A 45 -4.96 -12.35 -7.15
N PRO A 46 -4.08 -13.33 -6.79
CA PRO A 46 -3.39 -13.32 -5.51
C PRO A 46 -2.55 -12.06 -5.30
N LEU A 47 -1.80 -11.63 -6.31
CA LEU A 47 -0.96 -10.43 -6.23
C LEU A 47 -1.80 -9.17 -5.97
N HIS A 48 -2.92 -9.00 -6.67
CA HIS A 48 -3.83 -7.88 -6.46
C HIS A 48 -4.33 -7.83 -5.01
N SER A 49 -4.78 -8.97 -4.47
CA SER A 49 -5.22 -9.09 -3.08
C SER A 49 -4.10 -8.73 -2.09
N GLN A 50 -2.89 -9.26 -2.29
CA GLN A 50 -1.74 -8.99 -1.42
C GLN A 50 -1.33 -7.52 -1.45
N VAL A 51 -1.31 -6.90 -2.62
CA VAL A 51 -1.00 -5.46 -2.75
C VAL A 51 -2.05 -4.62 -2.04
N ARG A 52 -3.35 -4.95 -2.19
CA ARG A 52 -4.42 -4.23 -1.48
C ARG A 52 -4.25 -4.30 0.04
N CYS A 53 -3.99 -5.49 0.57
CA CYS A 53 -3.67 -5.68 1.99
C CYS A 53 -2.46 -4.85 2.45
N MET A 54 -1.42 -4.76 1.61
CA MET A 54 -0.23 -3.95 1.91
C MET A 54 -0.54 -2.46 1.95
N LEU A 55 -1.35 -1.94 1.02
CA LEU A 55 -1.76 -0.53 0.98
C LEU A 55 -2.57 -0.15 2.24
N ASP A 56 -3.46 -1.03 2.68
CA ASP A 56 -4.22 -0.84 3.92
C ASP A 56 -3.30 -0.82 5.14
N ALA A 57 -2.32 -1.73 5.19
CA ALA A 57 -1.33 -1.76 6.26
C ALA A 57 -0.46 -0.49 6.29
N ALA A 58 0.00 -0.02 5.12
CA ALA A 58 0.78 1.21 4.99
C ALA A 58 0.00 2.44 5.48
N THR A 59 -1.30 2.50 5.17
CA THR A 59 -2.20 3.56 5.65
C THR A 59 -2.30 3.55 7.18
N LYS A 60 -2.51 2.38 7.78
CA LYS A 60 -2.56 2.22 9.24
C LYS A 60 -1.24 2.60 9.91
N LEU A 61 -0.10 2.16 9.36
CA LEU A 61 1.23 2.49 9.86
C LEU A 61 1.49 4.00 9.82
N SER A 62 1.12 4.66 8.73
CA SER A 62 1.24 6.12 8.62
C SER A 62 0.46 6.85 9.72
N GLN A 63 -0.77 6.41 10.01
CA GLN A 63 -1.58 6.99 11.08
C GLN A 63 -0.95 6.80 12.46
N VAL A 64 -0.48 5.58 12.77
CA VAL A 64 0.15 5.25 14.06
C VAL A 64 1.42 6.06 14.27
N VAL A 65 2.28 6.14 13.26
CA VAL A 65 3.53 6.91 13.35
C VAL A 65 3.25 8.40 13.51
N ARG A 66 2.31 8.97 12.74
CA ARG A 66 1.94 10.39 12.90
C ARG A 66 1.38 10.69 14.28
N LYS A 67 0.59 9.79 14.86
CA LYS A 67 0.09 9.92 16.23
C LYS A 67 1.24 9.90 17.24
N ALA A 68 2.16 8.94 17.12
CA ALA A 68 3.32 8.84 18.00
C ALA A 68 4.24 10.07 17.89
N GLU A 69 4.48 10.58 16.67
CA GLU A 69 5.23 11.82 16.46
C GLU A 69 4.54 13.02 17.14
N HIS A 70 3.22 13.11 17.06
CA HIS A 70 2.45 14.19 17.70
C HIS A 70 2.51 14.11 19.23
N GLU A 71 2.35 12.92 19.82
CA GLU A 71 2.41 12.70 21.27
C GLU A 71 3.81 12.95 21.85
N CYS A 72 4.86 12.59 21.11
CA CYS A 72 6.24 12.83 21.53
C CYS A 72 6.72 14.27 21.30
N SER A 73 6.10 15.03 20.38
CA SER A 73 6.43 16.43 20.11
C SER A 73 5.63 17.43 20.96
N HIS A 74 4.52 17.00 21.57
CA HIS A 74 3.89 17.75 22.64
C HIS A 74 4.77 17.67 23.90
N PRO A 75 5.32 18.79 24.40
CA PRO A 75 5.91 18.80 25.72
C PRO A 75 4.82 18.33 26.67
N ARG A 76 5.05 17.22 27.38
CA ARG A 76 4.25 16.93 28.58
C ARG A 76 4.32 18.19 29.41
N GLU A 77 3.20 18.91 29.55
CA GLU A 77 3.11 20.04 30.43
C GLU A 77 3.62 19.56 31.80
N HIS A 78 4.80 20.06 32.18
CA HIS A 78 5.23 20.15 33.57
C HIS A 78 4.25 21.13 34.25
N ARG A 79 2.99 20.73 34.41
CA ARG A 79 2.09 21.46 35.29
C ARG A 79 2.27 20.86 36.67
N ASN A 80 3.23 21.44 37.37
CA ASN A 80 3.14 21.68 38.81
C ASN A 80 1.67 21.79 39.21
N MET A 81 1.16 20.78 39.89
CA MET A 81 0.10 20.98 40.85
C MET A 81 0.77 20.89 42.21
N LEU A 82 0.84 22.08 42.80
CA LEU A 82 1.15 22.40 44.20
C LEU A 82 0.56 21.38 45.18
#